data_AF-A0A846DIE9-F1
#
_entry.id   AF-A0A846DIE9-F1
#
_cell.length_a   1.000
_cell.length_b   1.000
_cell.length_c   1.000
_cell.angle_alpha   90.00
_cell.angle_beta   90.00
_cell.angle_gamma   90.00
#
_symmetry.space_group_name_H-M   'P 1'
#
loop_
_entity.id
_entity.type
_entity.pdbx_description
1 polymer ?
#
loop_
_entity_poly.entity_id
_entity_poly.type
_entity_poly.pdbx_seq_one_letter_code
_entity_poly.pdbx_strand_id
1 'polypeptide(L)'
;HITARGLGDLGAYLTGVHGVRPAHLGKKNIAQDAMVGPVYYVPPIATYQLETLPAKSKGLVLWIIEGIILSREEIEYLVNLPKLEPRIKVVLEMGGDRSFRWRPLEDTLIAG
;
A
#
# COMPACT_ATOMS: atom_id res chain seq x y z
N HIS A 1 -0.26 2.38 -10.12
CA HIS A 1 -1.47 2.44 -9.28
C HIS A 1 -1.59 1.12 -8.54
N ILE A 2 -2.14 1.12 -7.33
CA ILE A 2 -2.39 -0.08 -6.50
C ILE A 2 -3.83 -0.05 -5.98
N THR A 3 -4.36 -1.21 -5.62
CA THR A 3 -5.71 -1.34 -5.08
C THR A 3 -5.63 -1.46 -3.57
N ALA A 4 -6.47 -0.73 -2.82
CA ALA A 4 -6.52 -0.83 -1.36
C ALA A 4 -6.84 -2.26 -0.89
N ARG A 5 -7.76 -2.93 -1.61
CA ARG A 5 -8.12 -4.33 -1.35
C ARG A 5 -6.92 -5.24 -1.58
N GLY A 6 -6.54 -5.96 -0.52
CA GLY A 6 -5.48 -6.97 -0.57
C GLY A 6 -4.08 -6.45 -0.22
N LEU A 7 -3.92 -5.18 0.19
CA LEU A 7 -2.63 -4.66 0.67
C LEU A 7 -2.24 -5.25 2.04
N GLY A 8 -3.22 -5.64 2.86
CA GLY A 8 -2.96 -6.05 4.23
C GLY A 8 -2.46 -4.87 5.06
N ASP A 9 -1.46 -5.10 5.93
CA ASP A 9 -0.85 -4.02 6.72
C ASP A 9 -0.08 -3.04 5.81
N LEU A 10 -0.55 -1.79 5.75
CA LEU A 10 0.01 -0.76 4.86
C LEU A 10 1.48 -0.44 5.18
N GLY A 11 1.85 -0.42 6.47
CA GLY A 11 3.21 -0.13 6.90
C GLY A 11 4.20 -1.18 6.39
N ALA A 12 3.88 -2.45 6.60
CA ALA A 12 4.66 -3.59 6.14
C ALA A 12 4.67 -3.68 4.61
N TYR A 13 3.57 -3.41 3.93
CA TYR A 13 3.48 -3.56 2.48
C TYR A 13 4.17 -2.43 1.71
N LEU A 14 3.99 -1.17 2.14
CA LEU A 14 4.47 0.00 1.42
C LEU A 14 5.93 0.34 1.77
N THR A 15 6.28 0.25 3.05
CA THR A 15 7.57 0.74 3.57
C THR A 15 8.43 -0.33 4.24
N GLY A 16 7.88 -1.51 4.53
CA GLY A 16 8.58 -2.65 5.11
C GLY A 16 8.83 -3.81 4.15
N VAL A 17 9.67 -4.76 4.58
CA VAL A 17 9.74 -6.08 3.92
C VAL A 17 8.58 -6.92 4.45
N HIS A 18 7.80 -7.51 3.56
CA HIS A 18 6.65 -8.33 3.95
C HIS A 18 6.70 -9.72 3.31
N GLY A 19 6.23 -10.72 4.06
CA GLY A 19 6.15 -12.10 3.60
C GLY A 19 4.83 -12.36 2.88
N VAL A 20 4.89 -12.78 1.62
CA VAL A 20 3.76 -13.26 0.84
C VAL A 20 3.81 -14.78 0.79
N ARG A 21 2.66 -15.44 1.01
CA ARG A 21 2.51 -16.88 0.78
C ARG A 21 1.77 -17.12 -0.53
N PRO A 22 2.45 -17.56 -1.60
CA PRO A 22 1.78 -17.87 -2.86
C PRO A 22 0.77 -19.00 -2.68
N ALA A 23 -0.27 -19.02 -3.50
CA ALA A 23 -1.21 -20.13 -3.54
C ALA A 23 -0.46 -21.45 -3.79
N HIS A 24 -0.51 -22.36 -2.80
CA HIS A 24 0.20 -23.63 -2.83
C HIS A 24 -0.64 -24.75 -3.46
N LEU A 25 -1.95 -24.54 -3.60
CA LEU A 25 -2.92 -25.43 -4.26
C LEU A 25 -2.79 -26.91 -3.85
N GLY A 26 -2.34 -27.20 -2.62
CA GLY A 26 -2.06 -28.55 -2.13
C GLY A 26 -0.89 -29.27 -2.80
N LYS A 27 -0.14 -28.62 -3.70
CA LYS A 27 0.94 -29.24 -4.50
C LYS A 27 2.35 -28.83 -4.07
N LYS A 28 2.50 -27.78 -3.26
CA LYS A 28 3.82 -27.28 -2.81
C LYS A 28 4.19 -27.81 -1.42
N ASN A 29 4.32 -29.13 -1.29
CA ASN A 29 4.73 -29.82 -0.06
C ASN A 29 5.88 -30.83 -0.30
N ILE A 30 6.81 -30.56 -1.22
CA ILE A 30 7.99 -31.42 -1.34
C ILE A 30 8.97 -31.02 -0.21
N ALA A 31 8.86 -31.69 0.94
CA ALA A 31 9.81 -31.70 2.06
C ALA A 31 9.87 -30.48 3.03
N GLN A 32 8.74 -29.83 3.34
CA GLN A 32 8.63 -28.92 4.50
C GLN A 32 7.59 -29.44 5.51
N ASP A 33 7.88 -29.36 6.81
CA ASP A 33 7.10 -29.96 7.92
C ASP A 33 5.65 -29.47 8.07
N ALA A 34 5.27 -28.39 7.37
CA ALA A 34 3.94 -27.81 7.44
C ALA A 34 3.37 -27.53 6.03
N MET A 35 2.08 -27.80 5.82
CA MET A 35 1.35 -27.57 4.56
C MET A 35 1.09 -26.07 4.27
N VAL A 36 2.00 -25.18 4.65
CA VAL A 36 1.83 -23.73 4.57
C VAL A 36 2.55 -23.10 3.38
N GLY A 37 3.29 -23.90 2.61
CA GLY A 37 4.09 -23.46 1.47
C GLY A 37 5.24 -22.50 1.83
N PRO A 38 6.06 -22.10 0.84
CA PRO A 38 7.16 -21.17 1.07
C PRO A 38 6.66 -19.74 1.32
N VAL A 39 7.44 -18.98 2.10
CA VAL A 39 7.24 -17.53 2.29
C VAL A 39 8.18 -16.79 1.34
N TYR A 40 7.65 -15.91 0.51
CA TYR A 40 8.43 -15.04 -0.36
C TYR A 40 8.49 -13.65 0.28
N TYR A 41 9.69 -13.18 0.60
CA TYR A 41 9.87 -11.83 1.13
C TYR A 41 9.94 -10.84 -0.03
N VAL A 42 8.96 -9.96 -0.09
CA VAL A 42 8.83 -8.95 -1.13
C VAL A 42 9.38 -7.62 -0.57
N PRO A 43 10.18 -6.87 -1.36
CA PRO A 43 10.68 -5.58 -0.92
C PRO A 43 9.55 -4.57 -0.69
N PRO A 44 9.79 -3.53 0.11
CA PRO A 44 8.82 -2.46 0.34
C PRO A 44 8.48 -1.75 -0.96
N ILE A 45 7.23 -1.83 -1.41
CA ILE A 45 6.89 -1.45 -2.79
C ILE A 45 7.09 0.04 -3.04
N ALA A 46 6.74 0.90 -2.07
CA ALA A 46 6.86 2.34 -2.25
C ALA A 46 8.31 2.82 -2.19
N THR A 47 9.08 2.40 -1.19
CA THR A 47 10.48 2.84 -1.04
C THR A 47 11.39 2.21 -2.07
N TYR A 48 11.19 0.94 -2.43
CA TYR A 48 11.94 0.30 -3.51
C TYR A 48 11.70 0.99 -4.86
N GLN A 49 10.45 1.34 -5.18
CA GLN A 49 10.17 2.12 -6.39
C GLN A 49 10.79 3.52 -6.33
N LEU A 50 10.71 4.18 -5.17
CA LEU A 50 11.29 5.50 -4.98
C LEU A 50 12.82 5.51 -5.20
N GLU A 51 13.52 4.50 -4.69
CA GLU A 51 14.98 4.34 -4.82
C GLU A 51 15.42 4.02 -6.26
N THR A 52 14.54 3.40 -7.05
CA THR A 52 14.82 3.04 -8.45
C THR A 52 14.46 4.15 -9.44
N LEU A 53 13.89 5.28 -8.97
CA LEU A 53 13.60 6.42 -9.84
C LEU A 53 14.88 7.08 -10.34
N PRO A 54 14.89 7.59 -11.60
CA PRO A 54 15.97 8.45 -12.08
C PRO A 54 16.19 9.65 -11.16
N ALA A 55 17.45 10.04 -10.93
CA ALA A 55 17.82 11.11 -10.00
C ALA A 55 17.17 12.49 -10.28
N LYS A 56 16.71 12.73 -11.51
CA LYS A 56 16.00 13.97 -11.90
C LYS A 56 14.49 13.93 -11.62
N SER A 57 13.96 12.80 -11.14
CA SER A 57 12.54 12.63 -10.85
C SER A 57 12.16 13.41 -9.59
N LYS A 58 10.94 13.96 -9.57
CA LYS A 58 10.43 14.73 -8.42
C LYS A 58 10.05 13.85 -7.21
N GLY A 59 9.79 12.57 -7.46
CA GLY A 59 9.31 11.63 -6.44
C GLY A 59 8.28 10.64 -7.00
N LEU A 60 7.59 9.96 -6.11
CA LEU A 60 6.60 8.92 -6.40
C LEU A 60 5.19 9.38 -5.98
N VAL A 61 4.20 9.15 -6.84
CA VAL A 61 2.78 9.26 -6.46
C VAL A 61 2.23 7.86 -6.25
N LEU A 62 1.85 7.55 -5.02
CA LEU A 62 1.08 6.37 -4.67
C LEU A 62 -0.39 6.65 -4.96
N TRP A 63 -0.84 6.17 -6.11
CA TRP A 63 -2.25 6.20 -6.49
C TRP A 63 -2.94 4.91 -6.04
N ILE A 64 -3.80 5.04 -5.02
CA ILE A 64 -4.53 3.94 -4.39
C ILE A 64 -6.01 4.05 -4.76
N ILE A 65 -6.53 3.01 -5.41
CA ILE A 65 -7.94 2.90 -5.79
C ILE A 65 -8.73 2.10 -4.75
N GLU A 66 -10.06 2.27 -4.72
CA GLU A 66 -10.97 1.59 -3.79
C GLU A 66 -10.72 1.87 -2.29
N GLY A 67 -10.31 3.08 -1.93
CA GLY A 67 -9.95 3.49 -0.57
C GLY A 67 -11.08 3.45 0.47
N ILE A 68 -12.34 3.29 0.04
CA ILE A 68 -13.52 3.19 0.92
C ILE A 68 -13.46 2.06 1.95
N ILE A 69 -12.60 1.07 1.74
CA ILE A 69 -12.48 -0.09 2.64
C ILE A 69 -11.45 0.13 3.75
N LEU A 70 -10.63 1.19 3.67
CA LEU A 70 -9.55 1.40 4.61
C LEU A 70 -10.09 1.84 5.97
N SER A 71 -9.45 1.36 7.03
CA SER A 71 -9.72 1.79 8.39
C SER A 71 -9.25 3.24 8.61
N ARG A 72 -9.70 3.84 9.71
CA ARG A 72 -9.25 5.17 10.12
C ARG A 72 -7.74 5.22 10.34
N GLU A 73 -7.19 4.20 10.98
CA GLU A 73 -5.76 4.06 11.29
C GLU A 73 -4.93 3.91 9.99
N GLU A 74 -5.44 3.16 9.02
CA GLU A 74 -4.83 3.01 7.70
C GLU A 74 -4.80 4.36 6.95
N ILE A 75 -5.89 5.13 7.04
CA ILE A 75 -5.94 6.50 6.48
C ILE A 75 -4.97 7.43 7.22
N GLU A 76 -4.90 7.39 8.55
CA GLU A 76 -3.95 8.16 9.34
C GLU A 76 -2.49 7.85 8.98
N TYR A 77 -2.16 6.58 8.75
CA TYR A 77 -0.87 6.17 8.23
C TYR A 77 -0.58 6.84 6.87
N LEU A 78 -1.53 6.78 5.92
CA LEU A 78 -1.38 7.37 4.59
C LEU A 78 -1.27 8.91 4.62
N VAL A 79 -1.94 9.59 5.56
CA VAL A 79 -1.80 11.03 5.80
C VAL A 79 -0.39 11.38 6.28
N ASN A 80 0.21 10.53 7.12
CA ASN A 80 1.53 10.78 7.68
C ASN A 80 2.68 10.34 6.77
N LEU A 81 2.45 9.41 5.84
CA LEU A 81 3.49 8.91 4.94
C LEU A 81 4.23 10.02 4.14
N PRO A 82 3.56 11.01 3.51
CA PRO A 82 4.24 12.14 2.86
C PRO A 82 5.00 13.08 3.81
N LYS A 83 4.73 13.02 5.11
CA LYS A 83 5.48 13.79 6.13
C LYS A 83 6.78 13.08 6.50
N LEU A 84 6.74 11.75 6.54
CA LEU A 84 7.90 10.90 6.83
C LEU A 84 8.85 10.81 5.63
N GLU A 85 8.32 10.69 4.42
CA GLU A 85 9.08 10.67 3.16
C GLU A 85 8.49 11.70 2.18
N PRO A 86 9.03 12.93 2.14
CA PRO A 86 8.47 14.03 1.35
C PRO A 86 8.44 13.81 -0.17
N ARG A 87 9.26 12.88 -0.69
CA ARG A 87 9.27 12.50 -2.11
C ARG A 87 8.10 11.59 -2.47
N ILE A 88 7.36 11.06 -1.50
CA ILE A 88 6.12 10.31 -1.72
C ILE A 88 4.92 11.25 -1.57
N LYS A 89 3.98 11.17 -2.51
CA LYS A 89 2.65 11.77 -2.41
C LYS A 89 1.59 10.69 -2.55
N VAL A 90 0.46 10.86 -1.86
CA VAL A 90 -0.62 9.87 -1.86
C VAL A 90 -1.86 10.47 -2.52
N VAL A 91 -2.48 9.70 -3.40
CA VAL A 91 -3.81 9.93 -3.95
C VAL A 91 -4.66 8.71 -3.58
N LEU A 92 -5.76 8.92 -2.88
CA LEU A 92 -6.65 7.86 -2.41
C LEU A 92 -8.08 8.11 -2.91
N GLU A 93 -8.63 7.15 -3.65
CA GLU A 93 -10.00 7.22 -4.15
C GLU A 93 -10.99 6.76 -3.08
N MET A 94 -11.57 7.72 -2.34
CA MET A 94 -12.44 7.49 -1.18
C MET A 94 -13.93 7.29 -1.52
N GLY A 95 -14.27 7.04 -2.78
CA GLY A 95 -15.65 6.85 -3.24
C GLY A 95 -16.05 7.74 -4.40
N GLY A 96 -17.34 7.77 -4.69
CA GLY A 96 -17.91 8.49 -5.83
C GLY A 96 -18.61 9.78 -5.44
N ASP A 97 -18.57 10.74 -6.35
CA ASP A 97 -19.36 11.97 -6.32
C ASP A 97 -19.89 12.22 -7.74
N ARG A 98 -20.92 13.06 -7.89
CA ARG A 98 -21.49 13.41 -9.22
C ARG A 98 -20.56 14.29 -10.05
N SER A 99 -19.50 14.80 -9.44
CA SER A 99 -18.43 15.58 -10.06
C SER A 99 -17.08 15.17 -9.48
N PHE A 100 -16.03 15.20 -10.31
CA PHE A 100 -14.68 14.91 -9.86
C PHE A 100 -14.15 16.00 -8.91
N ARG A 101 -13.75 15.61 -7.69
CA ARG A 101 -13.27 16.50 -6.64
C ARG A 101 -12.22 15.82 -5.79
N TRP A 102 -11.18 16.57 -5.43
CA TRP A 102 -10.17 16.17 -4.45
C TRP A 102 -10.22 17.09 -3.23
N ARG A 103 -9.86 16.54 -2.08
CA ARG A 103 -9.66 17.26 -0.83
C ARG A 103 -8.46 16.66 -0.09
N PRO A 104 -7.82 17.39 0.83
CA PRO A 104 -6.85 16.81 1.75
C PRO A 104 -7.38 15.52 2.39
N LEU A 105 -6.55 14.48 2.46
CA LEU A 105 -6.97 13.19 3.01
C LEU A 105 -7.27 13.30 4.52
N GLU A 106 -6.59 14.21 5.23
CA GLU A 106 -6.86 14.48 6.65
C GLU A 106 -8.29 14.95 6.93
N ASP A 107 -8.95 15.62 5.97
CA ASP A 107 -10.35 16.05 6.11
C ASP A 107 -11.30 14.85 6.25
N THR A 108 -10.93 13.68 5.74
CA THR A 108 -11.77 12.47 5.86
C THR A 108 -11.74 11.87 7.27
N LEU A 109 -10.77 12.26 8.11
CA LEU A 109 -10.66 11.81 9.50
C LEU A 109 -11.51 12.65 10.47
N ILE A 110 -11.92 13.85 10.07
CA ILE A 110 -12.73 14.76 10.89
C ILE A 110 -14.22 14.49 10.70
N ALA A 111 -14.62 14.02 9.52
CA ALA A 111 -16.01 13.83 9.11
C ALA A 111 -16.61 12.46 9.48
N GLY A 112 -16.06 11.77 10.49
CA GLY A 112 -16.46 10.43 10.93
C GLY A 112 -17.50 10.43 12.05
#